data_AF-A0A351F1N0-F1
#
_entry.id   AF-A0A351F1N0-F1
#
_cell.length_a   1.000
_cell.length_b   1.000
_cell.length_c   1.000
_cell.angle_alpha   90.00
_cell.angle_beta   90.00
_cell.angle_gamma   90.00
#
_symmetry.space_group_name_H-M   'P 1'
#
loop_
_entity.id
_entity.type
_entity.pdbx_description
1 polymer ?
#
loop_
_entity_poly.entity_id
_entity_poly.type
_entity_poly.pdbx_seq_one_letter_code
_entity_poly.pdbx_strand_id
1 'polypeptide(L)'
;METINEVELRDENIYPDEQVLSSVLGPAYPAYLSLLKLYESNGLNYEWRYYHDGKAWLCKVQHKKRTIVWMSAWKNFMQAVIYFPEK
;
A
#
# COMPACT_ATOMS: atom_id res chain seq x y z
N MET A 1 -5.38 14.88 21.24
CA MET A 1 -5.29 13.59 20.52
C MET A 1 -4.78 13.94 19.14
N GLU A 2 -3.49 13.73 18.89
CA GLU A 2 -2.93 14.00 17.57
C GLU A 2 -3.56 13.03 16.58
N THR A 3 -4.32 13.55 15.64
CA THR A 3 -4.75 12.81 14.47
C THR A 3 -3.50 12.40 13.70
N ILE A 4 -3.17 11.10 13.73
CA ILE A 4 -2.14 10.51 12.86
C ILE A 4 -2.73 10.50 11.44
N ASN A 5 -2.65 11.66 10.77
CA ASN A 5 -3.32 11.94 9.50
C ASN A 5 -2.32 12.19 8.36
N GLU A 6 -1.13 11.58 8.40
CA GLU A 6 -0.18 11.70 7.29
C GLU A 6 0.31 10.35 6.78
N VAL A 7 0.12 10.13 5.47
CA VAL A 7 0.86 9.14 4.69
C VAL A 7 2.35 9.41 4.84
N GLU A 8 3.12 8.36 5.18
CA GLU A 8 4.56 8.46 5.46
C GLU A 8 5.42 8.45 4.18
N LEU A 9 4.96 7.78 3.12
CA LEU A 9 5.73 7.58 1.89
C LEU A 9 5.54 8.74 0.89
N ARG A 10 6.15 9.90 1.16
CA ARG A 10 5.99 11.14 0.34
C ARG A 10 7.20 11.53 -0.51
N ASP A 11 8.38 10.98 -0.23
CA ASP A 11 9.57 11.28 -1.03
C ASP A 11 9.62 10.38 -2.28
N GLU A 12 9.51 10.98 -3.47
CA GLU A 12 9.56 10.25 -4.75
C GLU A 12 10.90 9.58 -5.02
N ASN A 13 11.96 9.96 -4.31
CA ASN A 13 13.30 9.40 -4.49
C ASN A 13 13.56 8.19 -3.59
N ILE A 14 12.65 7.89 -2.65
CA ILE A 14 12.77 6.77 -1.71
C ILE A 14 11.70 5.74 -2.07
N TYR A 15 12.13 4.66 -2.73
CA TYR A 15 11.23 3.58 -3.09
C TYR A 15 10.72 2.84 -1.83
N PRO A 16 9.44 2.43 -1.75
CA PRO A 16 8.89 1.66 -0.63
C PRO A 16 9.37 0.19 -0.65
N ASP A 17 10.65 -0.02 -0.39
CA ASP A 17 11.23 -1.35 -0.24
C ASP A 17 10.93 -1.97 1.14
N GLU A 18 11.47 -3.17 1.38
CA GLU A 18 11.33 -3.88 2.66
C GLU A 18 11.83 -3.07 3.86
N GLN A 19 12.96 -2.37 3.73
CA GLN A 19 13.54 -1.60 4.84
C GLN A 19 12.65 -0.40 5.18
N VAL A 20 12.19 0.33 4.16
CA VAL A 20 11.30 1.49 4.34
C VAL A 20 9.96 1.04 4.92
N LEU A 21 9.34 0.01 4.34
CA LEU A 21 8.02 -0.47 4.77
C LEU A 21 8.05 -1.11 6.16
N SER A 22 9.09 -1.86 6.51
CA SER A 22 9.22 -2.43 7.86
C SER A 22 9.42 -1.35 8.93
N SER A 23 10.14 -0.27 8.61
CA SER A 23 10.28 0.90 9.47
C SER A 23 8.94 1.63 9.69
N VAL A 24 8.19 1.88 8.62
CA VAL A 24 6.89 2.58 8.67
C VAL A 24 5.83 1.76 9.41
N LEU A 25 5.75 0.46 9.11
CA LEU A 25 4.70 -0.42 9.62
C LEU A 25 5.04 -1.04 10.98
N GLY A 26 6.31 -1.10 11.36
CA GLY A 26 6.77 -1.65 12.63
C GLY A 26 6.16 -3.05 12.90
N PRO A 27 5.51 -3.28 14.05
CA PRO A 27 4.89 -4.56 14.38
C PRO A 27 3.81 -5.05 13.39
N ALA A 28 3.23 -4.16 12.57
CA ALA A 28 2.23 -4.54 11.56
C ALA A 28 2.86 -5.07 10.25
N TYR A 29 4.18 -4.97 10.08
CA TYR A 29 4.86 -5.42 8.87
C TYR A 29 4.60 -6.91 8.51
N PRO A 30 4.61 -7.87 9.46
CA PRO A 30 4.28 -9.26 9.16
C PRO A 30 2.84 -9.46 8.64
N ALA A 31 1.89 -8.64 9.10
CA ALA A 31 0.51 -8.68 8.60
C ALA A 31 0.44 -8.17 7.15
N TYR A 32 1.21 -7.13 6.82
CA TYR A 32 1.36 -6.67 5.43
C TYR A 32 1.95 -7.75 4.52
N LEU A 33 3.02 -8.44 4.93
CA LEU A 33 3.56 -9.56 4.17
C LEU A 33 2.55 -10.70 3.97
N SER A 34 1.72 -10.98 4.97
CA SER A 34 0.64 -11.98 4.86
C SER A 34 -0.43 -11.55 3.86
N LEU A 35 -0.75 -10.26 3.81
CA LEU A 35 -1.67 -9.68 2.83
C LEU A 35 -1.11 -9.78 1.40
N LEU A 36 0.19 -9.54 1.19
CA LEU A 36 0.82 -9.71 -0.12
C LEU A 36 0.78 -11.17 -0.60
N LYS A 37 1.05 -12.13 0.29
CA LYS A 37 0.90 -13.57 -0.02
C LYS A 37 -0.54 -13.93 -0.39
N LEU A 38 -1.52 -13.35 0.28
CA LEU A 38 -2.93 -13.52 -0.06
C LEU A 38 -3.26 -12.97 -1.45
N TYR A 39 -2.70 -11.82 -1.83
CA TYR A 39 -2.86 -11.28 -3.18
C TYR A 39 -2.27 -12.22 -4.23
N GLU A 40 -1.03 -12.67 -4.03
CA GLU A 40 -0.35 -13.60 -4.94
C GLU A 40 -1.14 -14.91 -5.10
N SER A 41 -1.60 -15.51 -3.99
CA SER A 41 -2.36 -16.76 -4.03
C SER A 41 -3.70 -16.64 -4.76
N ASN A 42 -4.24 -15.42 -4.88
CA ASN A 42 -5.47 -15.13 -5.60
C ASN A 42 -5.21 -14.59 -7.02
N GLY A 43 -3.96 -14.60 -7.50
CA GLY A 43 -3.59 -14.13 -8.84
C GLY A 43 -3.63 -12.61 -9.00
N LEU A 44 -3.52 -11.87 -7.89
CA LEU A 44 -3.36 -10.43 -7.90
C LEU A 44 -1.88 -10.08 -7.94
N ASN A 45 -1.55 -9.07 -8.74
CA ASN A 45 -0.22 -8.48 -8.76
C ASN A 45 -0.28 -7.13 -8.05
N TYR A 46 0.81 -6.74 -7.40
CA TYR A 46 0.93 -5.45 -6.72
C TYR A 46 2.22 -4.73 -7.13
N GLU A 47 2.15 -3.41 -7.21
CA GLU A 47 3.29 -2.56 -7.55
C GLU A 47 3.18 -1.21 -6.80
N TRP A 48 4.31 -0.69 -6.31
CA TRP A 48 4.36 0.67 -5.77
C TRP A 48 4.59 1.67 -6.90
N ARG A 49 3.78 2.73 -6.92
CA ARG A 49 3.91 3.85 -7.87
C ARG A 49 3.81 5.17 -7.12
N TYR A 50 4.63 6.12 -7.53
CA TYR A 50 4.53 7.49 -7.05
C TYR A 50 3.47 8.26 -7.83
N TYR A 51 2.57 8.92 -7.10
CA TYR A 51 1.48 9.73 -7.64
C TYR A 51 1.80 11.20 -7.40
N HIS A 52 2.11 11.95 -8.47
CA HIS A 52 2.52 13.35 -8.36
C HIS A 52 1.40 14.30 -7.90
N ASP A 53 0.14 13.95 -8.18
CA ASP A 53 -1.04 14.69 -7.74
C ASP A 53 -1.26 14.57 -6.22
N GLY A 54 -1.13 13.37 -5.67
CA GLY A 54 -1.18 13.10 -4.24
C GLY A 54 0.15 13.30 -3.50
N LYS A 55 1.25 13.52 -4.23
CA LYS A 55 2.65 13.53 -3.74
C LYS A 55 2.94 12.38 -2.77
N ALA A 56 2.57 11.16 -3.20
CA ALA A 56 2.62 9.98 -2.36
C ALA A 56 2.85 8.70 -3.16
N TRP A 57 3.54 7.75 -2.54
CA TRP A 57 3.57 6.37 -3.01
C TRP A 57 2.28 5.64 -2.65
N LEU A 58 1.68 4.97 -3.63
CA LEU A 58 0.56 4.05 -3.43
C LEU A 58 0.90 2.68 -4.02
N CYS A 59 0.50 1.64 -3.31
CA CYS A 59 0.56 0.28 -3.79
C CYS A 59 -0.71 -0.01 -4.60
N LYS A 60 -0.53 -0.15 -5.91
CA LYS A 60 -1.58 -0.52 -6.84
C LYS A 60 -1.70 -2.03 -6.86
N VAL A 61 -2.89 -2.58 -6.59
CA VAL A 61 -3.13 -4.02 -6.66
C VAL A 61 -4.15 -4.31 -7.76
N GLN A 62 -3.78 -5.22 -8.67
CA GLN A 62 -4.55 -5.53 -9.86
C GLN A 62 -4.84 -7.01 -9.97
N HIS A 63 -6.06 -7.33 -10.42
CA HIS A 63 -6.39 -8.64 -10.97
C HIS A 63 -6.45 -8.52 -12.49
N LYS A 64 -5.53 -9.21 -13.19
CA LYS A 64 -5.28 -9.02 -14.63
C LYS A 64 -4.98 -7.54 -14.95
N LYS A 65 -5.87 -6.86 -15.67
CA LYS A 65 -5.72 -5.44 -16.06
C LYS A 65 -6.53 -4.48 -15.18
N ARG A 66 -7.34 -4.98 -14.24
CA ARG A 66 -8.24 -4.16 -13.42
C ARG A 66 -7.59 -3.88 -12.09
N THR A 67 -7.44 -2.61 -11.75
CA THR A 67 -7.09 -2.21 -10.38
C THR A 67 -8.31 -2.41 -9.49
N ILE A 68 -8.12 -3.13 -8.39
CA ILE A 68 -9.19 -3.45 -7.45
C ILE A 68 -8.87 -2.98 -6.04
N VAL A 69 -7.59 -2.75 -5.71
CA VAL A 69 -7.18 -2.16 -4.43
C VAL A 69 -6.12 -1.09 -4.66
N TRP A 70 -6.24 0.02 -3.94
CA TRP A 70 -5.13 0.94 -3.66
C TRP A 70 -4.75 0.81 -2.20
N MET A 71 -3.46 0.69 -1.89
CA MET A 71 -2.99 0.72 -0.50
C MET A 71 -2.01 1.86 -0.27
N SER A 72 -2.02 2.39 0.95
CA SER A 72 -1.06 3.38 1.45
C SER A 72 -0.50 2.93 2.79
N ALA A 73 0.77 3.23 3.03
CA ALA A 73 1.43 2.94 4.29
C ALA A 73 1.37 4.14 5.23
N TRP A 74 1.06 3.86 6.49
CA TRP A 74 0.93 4.82 7.57
C TRP A 74 1.71 4.28 8.76
N LYS A 75 2.03 5.15 9.72
CA LYS A 75 2.71 4.74 10.94
C LYS A 75 1.95 3.61 11.64
N ASN A 76 2.55 2.42 11.66
CA ASN A 76 2.05 1.18 12.25
C ASN A 76 0.85 0.50 11.56
N PHE A 77 0.40 0.93 10.37
CA PHE A 77 -0.68 0.22 9.65
C PHE A 77 -0.69 0.47 8.14
N MET A 78 -1.34 -0.44 7.42
CA MET A 78 -1.70 -0.26 6.01
C MET A 78 -3.16 0.15 5.90
N GLN A 79 -3.45 1.15 5.07
CA GLN A 79 -4.80 1.47 4.66
C GLN A 79 -5.04 0.93 3.26
N ALA A 80 -6.21 0.33 3.01
CA ALA A 80 -6.58 -0.22 1.71
C ALA A 80 -7.96 0.31 1.31
N VAL A 81 -8.08 0.80 0.07
CA VAL A 81 -9.34 1.16 -0.57
C VAL A 81 -9.63 0.13 -1.64
N ILE A 82 -10.76 -0.57 -1.50
CA ILE A 82 -11.17 -1.65 -2.40
C ILE A 82 -12.33 -1.16 -3.28
N TYR A 83 -12.20 -1.36 -4.58
CA TYR A 83 -13.22 -0.99 -5.57
C TYR A 83 -14.04 -2.20 -5.93
N PHE A 84 -15.32 -2.15 -5.57
CA PHE A 84 -16.33 -3.09 -6.03
C PHE A 84 -17.16 -2.40 -7.10
N PRO A 85 -16.96 -2.69 -8.39
CA PRO A 85 -17.87 -2.20 -9.41
C PRO A 85 -19.25 -2.82 -9.16
N GLU A 86 -20.26 -1.97 -8.98
CA GLU A 86 -21.66 -2.38 -8.92
C GLU A 86 -22.04 -3.01 -10.27
N LYS A 87 -22.90 -4.04 -10.23
CA LYS A 87 -23.35 -4.77 -11.43
C LYS A 87 -24.51 -4.05 -12.11
#